data_AF-A0A2V8UZZ1-F1
#
_entry.id   AF-A0A2V8UZZ1-F1
#
_cell.length_a   1.000
_cell.length_b   1.000
_cell.length_c   1.000
_cell.angle_alpha   90.00
_cell.angle_beta   90.00
_cell.angle_gamma   90.00
#
_symmetry.space_group_name_H-M   'P 1'
#
loop_
_entity.id
_entity.type
_entity.pdbx_description
1 polymer ?
#
loop_
_entity_poly.entity_id
_entity_poly.type
_entity_poly.pdbx_seq_one_letter_code
_entity_poly.pdbx_strand_id
1 'polypeptide(L)'
;MFPSAATISTVGAKGEQPFQPTTGDWNWFLEFHNDSSPLPSCAKEYANVAFDVKTDDRVQSGVVGTQNVRMAVRIMGGDDCAPNMVWVNGPPLVWDHWYEMLLRIKWDPRDGIFEWYLDNFNTPYYSNLRIPTLYTRPAGYVSPSYTSLTLTNYRWHAPWAATIYFGPLAVSSTPSSVRHAF
;
A
#
# COMPACT_ATOMS: atom_id res chain seq x y z
N MET A 1 10.36 -6.14 -4.85
CA MET A 1 10.57 -6.42 -6.28
C MET A 1 9.39 -7.19 -6.84
N PHE A 2 8.93 -6.84 -8.04
CA PHE A 2 7.86 -7.55 -8.76
C PHE A 2 8.50 -8.40 -9.88
N PRO A 3 8.70 -9.71 -9.68
CA PRO A 3 9.40 -10.56 -10.63
C PRO A 3 8.60 -10.81 -11.90
N SER A 4 9.26 -10.72 -13.05
CA SER A 4 8.79 -11.20 -14.33
C SER A 4 8.96 -12.72 -14.45
N ALA A 5 8.43 -13.29 -15.53
CA ALA A 5 8.59 -14.70 -15.84
C ALA A 5 10.07 -15.08 -16.02
N ALA A 6 10.89 -14.16 -16.55
CA ALA A 6 12.32 -14.38 -16.73
C ALA A 6 13.02 -14.54 -15.38
N THR A 7 12.77 -13.63 -14.44
CA THR A 7 13.37 -13.71 -13.10
C THR A 7 12.96 -14.96 -12.34
N ILE A 8 11.67 -15.32 -12.39
CA ILE A 8 11.21 -16.58 -11.77
C ILE A 8 11.93 -17.78 -12.37
N SER A 9 12.17 -17.80 -13.68
CA SER A 9 12.87 -18.91 -14.34
C SER A 9 14.34 -19.05 -13.93
N THR A 10 14.99 -17.95 -13.53
CA THR A 10 16.44 -17.94 -13.25
C THR A 10 16.79 -18.00 -11.77
N VAL A 11 16.03 -17.32 -10.92
CA VAL A 11 16.37 -17.14 -9.49
C VAL A 11 15.19 -17.44 -8.55
N GLY A 12 14.00 -17.68 -9.08
CA GLY A 12 12.82 -18.02 -8.28
C GLY A 12 12.95 -19.38 -7.60
N ALA A 13 12.36 -19.52 -6.43
CA ALA A 13 12.21 -20.82 -5.80
C ALA A 13 11.26 -21.69 -6.65
N LYS A 14 11.48 -23.01 -6.61
CA LYS A 14 10.66 -23.95 -7.39
C LYS A 14 9.17 -23.79 -7.02
N GLY A 15 8.35 -23.50 -8.03
CA GLY A 15 6.90 -23.34 -7.88
C GLY A 15 6.43 -21.89 -7.75
N GLU A 16 7.34 -20.91 -7.58
CA GLU A 16 7.00 -19.50 -7.65
C GLU A 16 6.49 -19.11 -9.05
N GLN A 17 5.64 -18.09 -9.10
CA GLN A 17 5.04 -17.57 -10.33
C GLN A 17 5.29 -16.07 -10.43
N PRO A 18 5.42 -15.50 -11.64
CA PRO A 18 5.69 -14.08 -11.81
C PRO A 18 4.59 -13.23 -11.20
N PHE A 19 4.92 -11.99 -10.84
CA PHE A 19 3.89 -11.06 -10.41
C PHE A 19 2.94 -10.73 -11.56
N GLN A 20 1.64 -10.82 -11.27
CA GLN A 20 0.57 -10.51 -12.21
C GLN A 20 -0.59 -9.87 -11.43
N PRO A 21 -0.84 -8.55 -11.60
CA PRO A 21 -1.93 -7.86 -10.94
C PRO A 21 -3.27 -8.27 -11.55
N THR A 22 -4.36 -8.14 -10.79
CA THR A 22 -5.72 -8.17 -11.31
C THR A 22 -6.06 -6.82 -11.96
N THR A 23 -7.15 -6.76 -12.73
CA THR A 23 -7.62 -5.51 -13.33
C THR A 23 -8.09 -4.49 -12.29
N GLY A 24 -7.72 -3.22 -12.46
CA GLY A 24 -8.18 -2.12 -11.61
C GLY A 24 -7.28 -1.89 -10.40
N ASP A 25 -7.87 -1.75 -9.22
CA ASP A 25 -7.20 -1.60 -7.93
C ASP A 25 -7.33 -2.87 -7.07
N TRP A 26 -6.89 -2.81 -5.81
CA TRP A 26 -6.87 -3.94 -4.86
C TRP A 26 -5.82 -5.00 -5.18
N ASN A 27 -4.67 -4.55 -5.70
CA ASN A 27 -3.43 -5.33 -5.80
C ASN A 27 -2.43 -4.88 -4.73
N TRP A 28 -2.78 -5.04 -3.46
CA TRP A 28 -2.00 -4.47 -2.36
C TRP A 28 -0.73 -5.26 -2.08
N PHE A 29 0.34 -4.54 -1.80
CA PHE A 29 1.61 -5.12 -1.38
C PHE A 29 2.14 -4.59 -0.05
N LEU A 30 1.62 -3.45 0.41
CA LEU A 30 1.89 -2.90 1.73
C LEU A 30 0.64 -2.17 2.20
N GLU A 31 0.22 -2.43 3.43
CA GLU A 31 -0.89 -1.70 4.04
C GLU A 31 -0.62 -1.36 5.50
N PHE A 32 -1.16 -0.23 5.93
CA PHE A 32 -1.32 0.17 7.31
C PHE A 32 -2.79 0.01 7.63
N HIS A 33 -3.13 -1.15 8.16
CA HIS A 33 -4.50 -1.56 8.39
C HIS A 33 -5.02 -0.94 9.69
N ASN A 34 -6.23 -0.36 9.66
CA ASN A 34 -6.85 0.16 10.88
C ASN A 34 -7.33 -0.98 11.77
N ASP A 35 -7.58 -0.71 13.04
CA ASP A 35 -8.05 -1.76 13.93
C ASP A 35 -9.46 -2.25 13.63
N SER A 36 -9.61 -3.56 13.72
CA SER A 36 -10.87 -4.25 13.50
C SER A 36 -11.53 -4.60 14.84
N SER A 37 -12.72 -4.04 15.07
CA SER A 37 -13.75 -4.48 16.01
C SER A 37 -13.75 -3.97 17.46
N PRO A 38 -14.91 -3.50 17.97
CA PRO A 38 -16.15 -3.27 17.22
C PRO A 38 -16.03 -2.01 16.35
N LEU A 39 -16.45 -2.09 15.09
CA LEU A 39 -16.59 -0.92 14.21
C LEU A 39 -17.97 -0.27 14.41
N PRO A 40 -18.09 1.06 14.25
CA PRO A 40 -19.38 1.72 14.15
C PRO A 40 -20.23 1.12 13.03
N SER A 41 -21.56 1.06 13.21
CA SER A 41 -22.46 0.51 12.19
C SER A 41 -22.44 1.28 10.86
N CYS A 42 -22.02 2.56 10.89
CA CYS A 42 -21.84 3.38 9.70
C CYS A 42 -20.44 3.27 9.07
N ALA A 43 -19.49 2.61 9.74
CA ALA A 43 -18.12 2.46 9.26
C ALA A 43 -17.94 1.14 8.50
N LYS A 44 -16.89 1.09 7.69
CA LYS A 44 -16.39 -0.13 7.06
C LYS A 44 -14.90 -0.26 7.35
N GLU A 45 -14.43 -1.49 7.35
CA GLU A 45 -13.01 -1.77 7.53
C GLU A 45 -12.22 -1.34 6.29
N TYR A 46 -11.28 -0.40 6.47
CA TYR A 46 -10.45 0.15 5.40
C TYR A 46 -9.05 0.45 5.95
N ALA A 47 -8.02 -0.03 5.26
CA ALA A 47 -6.66 0.39 5.57
C ALA A 47 -6.50 1.92 5.56
N ASN A 48 -5.76 2.46 6.53
CA ASN A 48 -5.38 3.88 6.57
C ASN A 48 -4.51 4.25 5.37
N VAL A 49 -3.55 3.40 5.02
CA VAL A 49 -2.72 3.56 3.85
C VAL A 49 -2.60 2.21 3.18
N ALA A 50 -2.81 2.13 1.86
CA ALA A 50 -2.60 0.91 1.08
C ALA A 50 -1.83 1.24 -0.19
N PHE A 51 -0.68 0.60 -0.37
CA PHE A 51 0.09 0.60 -1.60
C PHE A 51 -0.38 -0.50 -2.52
N ASP A 52 -0.56 -0.16 -3.79
CA ASP A 52 -1.27 -0.93 -4.81
C ASP A 52 -0.43 -1.01 -6.10
N VAL A 53 -0.65 -2.06 -6.88
CA VAL A 53 -0.33 -2.08 -8.31
C VAL A 53 -1.62 -1.90 -9.12
N LYS A 54 -1.88 -0.65 -9.51
CA LYS A 54 -3.10 -0.26 -10.21
C LYS A 54 -2.97 -0.48 -11.72
N THR A 55 -4.06 -0.90 -12.35
CA THR A 55 -4.24 -0.94 -13.80
C THR A 55 -5.46 -0.12 -14.22
N ASP A 56 -5.51 0.29 -15.49
CA ASP A 56 -6.65 1.03 -16.05
C ASP A 56 -7.70 0.09 -16.68
N ASP A 57 -7.47 -1.22 -16.61
CA ASP A 57 -8.41 -2.21 -17.09
C ASP A 57 -9.73 -2.12 -16.31
N ARG A 58 -10.86 -2.33 -17.00
CA ARG A 58 -12.16 -2.49 -16.35
C ARG A 58 -12.09 -3.70 -15.40
N VAL A 59 -12.49 -3.50 -14.14
CA VAL A 59 -12.53 -4.53 -13.10
C VAL A 59 -13.29 -5.77 -13.57
N GLN A 60 -12.57 -6.90 -13.63
CA GLN A 60 -13.05 -8.22 -14.04
C GLN A 60 -12.41 -9.29 -13.16
N SER A 61 -13.23 -10.24 -12.69
CA SER A 61 -12.77 -11.34 -11.86
C SER A 61 -12.00 -12.36 -12.69
N GLY A 62 -10.87 -12.88 -12.20
CA GLY A 62 -10.10 -13.90 -12.91
C GLY A 62 -9.32 -13.39 -14.12
N VAL A 63 -9.09 -12.08 -14.24
CA VAL A 63 -8.38 -11.46 -15.37
C VAL A 63 -7.14 -10.69 -14.91
N VAL A 64 -6.01 -10.96 -15.56
CA VAL A 64 -4.75 -10.22 -15.33
C VAL A 64 -4.88 -8.82 -15.93
N GLY A 65 -4.58 -7.81 -15.12
CA GLY A 65 -4.51 -6.42 -15.57
C GLY A 65 -3.23 -6.16 -16.36
N THR A 66 -3.33 -5.42 -17.45
CA THR A 66 -2.23 -5.18 -18.40
C THR A 66 -2.09 -3.73 -18.84
N GLN A 67 -3.13 -2.91 -18.65
CA GLN A 67 -3.14 -1.52 -19.12
C GLN A 67 -2.59 -0.58 -18.05
N ASN A 68 -1.56 0.20 -18.41
CA ASN A 68 -0.95 1.24 -17.57
C ASN A 68 -0.64 0.77 -16.14
N VAL A 69 -0.05 -0.43 -16.02
CA VAL A 69 0.34 -1.03 -14.75
C VAL A 69 1.32 -0.11 -14.03
N ARG A 70 0.96 0.34 -12.84
CA ARG A 70 1.72 1.33 -12.08
C ARG A 70 1.58 1.14 -10.58
N MET A 71 2.55 1.63 -9.82
CA MET A 71 2.36 1.78 -8.38
C MET A 71 1.30 2.84 -8.11
N ALA A 72 0.54 2.67 -7.04
CA ALA A 72 -0.33 3.69 -6.52
C ALA A 72 -0.39 3.58 -5.00
N VAL A 73 -0.83 4.65 -4.34
CA VAL A 73 -1.14 4.61 -2.91
C VAL A 73 -2.50 5.24 -2.66
N ARG A 74 -3.30 4.59 -1.84
CA ARG A 74 -4.52 5.12 -1.25
C ARG A 74 -4.24 5.53 0.18
N ILE A 75 -4.61 6.75 0.53
CA ILE A 75 -4.49 7.31 1.89
C ILE A 75 -5.90 7.64 2.36
N MET A 76 -6.28 7.14 3.54
CA MET A 76 -7.58 7.31 4.13
C MET A 76 -7.50 7.61 5.63
N GLY A 77 -8.45 8.41 6.09
CA GLY A 77 -8.60 8.79 7.49
C GLY A 77 -9.73 9.79 7.69
N GLY A 78 -9.78 10.40 8.87
CA GLY A 78 -10.86 11.31 9.27
C GLY A 78 -12.03 10.55 9.88
N ASP A 79 -13.26 11.00 9.66
CA ASP A 79 -14.45 10.34 10.21
C ASP A 79 -14.60 8.92 9.66
N ASP A 80 -14.63 7.92 10.54
CA ASP A 80 -14.77 6.50 10.18
C ASP A 80 -16.06 6.22 9.37
N CYS A 81 -17.10 7.04 9.57
CA CYS A 81 -18.38 6.91 8.88
C CYS A 81 -18.47 7.75 7.58
N ALA A 82 -17.51 8.63 7.34
CA ALA A 82 -17.39 9.42 6.12
C ALA A 82 -15.92 9.77 5.85
N PRO A 83 -15.08 8.77 5.52
CA PRO A 83 -13.65 8.96 5.50
C PRO A 83 -13.20 9.80 4.31
N ASN A 84 -12.15 10.58 4.53
CA ASN A 84 -11.42 11.22 3.44
C ASN A 84 -10.59 10.16 2.73
N MET A 85 -10.54 10.25 1.40
CA MET A 85 -9.74 9.35 0.57
C MET A 85 -8.95 10.16 -0.45
N VAL A 86 -7.65 9.89 -0.53
CA VAL A 86 -6.77 10.42 -1.56
C VAL A 86 -6.08 9.27 -2.25
N TRP A 87 -6.09 9.32 -3.58
CA TRP A 87 -5.30 8.43 -4.43
C TRP A 87 -4.14 9.20 -5.04
N VAL A 88 -2.95 8.60 -4.96
CA VAL A 88 -1.76 9.09 -5.62
C VAL A 88 -1.28 8.01 -6.58
N ASN A 89 -1.27 8.33 -7.88
CA ASN A 89 -0.64 7.46 -8.87
C ASN A 89 0.87 7.63 -8.80
N GLY A 90 1.60 6.52 -8.80
CA GLY A 90 3.04 6.43 -8.93
C GLY A 90 3.51 6.33 -10.38
N PRO A 91 4.82 6.09 -10.58
CA PRO A 91 5.36 5.81 -11.90
C PRO A 91 4.87 4.45 -12.45
N PRO A 92 5.00 4.23 -13.78
CA PRO A 92 4.82 2.92 -14.38
C PRO A 92 5.65 1.85 -13.65
N LEU A 93 5.08 0.65 -13.54
CA LEU A 93 5.76 -0.47 -12.90
C LEU A 93 6.90 -0.97 -13.81
N VAL A 94 8.09 -1.07 -13.23
CA VAL A 94 9.28 -1.67 -13.81
C VAL A 94 9.43 -3.05 -13.18
N TRP A 95 9.34 -4.06 -14.02
CA TRP A 95 9.53 -5.46 -13.63
C TRP A 95 10.99 -5.72 -13.25
N ASP A 96 11.21 -6.71 -12.39
CA ASP A 96 12.57 -7.15 -12.01
C ASP A 96 13.43 -6.08 -11.35
N HIS A 97 12.78 -5.04 -10.81
CA HIS A 97 13.43 -3.91 -10.16
C HIS A 97 13.19 -3.92 -8.64
N TRP A 98 14.26 -3.72 -7.89
CA TRP A 98 14.19 -3.49 -6.45
C TRP A 98 13.86 -2.03 -6.20
N TYR A 99 12.61 -1.80 -5.84
CA TYR A 99 12.16 -0.50 -5.38
C TYR A 99 12.58 -0.25 -3.95
N GLU A 100 13.26 0.86 -3.72
CA GLU A 100 13.58 1.35 -2.39
C GLU A 100 12.54 2.37 -1.97
N MET A 101 11.83 2.08 -0.87
CA MET A 101 10.72 2.91 -0.39
C MET A 101 11.00 3.42 1.00
N LEU A 102 10.83 4.73 1.20
CA LEU A 102 10.78 5.35 2.51
C LEU A 102 9.45 6.07 2.67
N LEU A 103 8.74 5.76 3.75
CA LEU A 103 7.48 6.40 4.13
C LEU A 103 7.70 7.22 5.38
N ARG A 104 7.30 8.49 5.34
CA ARG A 104 7.19 9.33 6.54
C ARG A 104 5.73 9.65 6.77
N ILE A 105 5.20 9.10 7.85
CA ILE A 105 3.79 9.20 8.18
C ILE A 105 3.63 9.80 9.56
N LYS A 106 2.89 10.91 9.66
CA LYS A 106 2.32 11.37 10.93
C LYS A 106 0.91 10.84 10.99
N TRP A 107 0.66 9.94 11.92
CA TRP A 107 -0.65 9.36 12.21
C TRP A 107 -1.51 10.37 12.99
N ASP A 108 -2.46 10.99 12.30
CA ASP A 108 -3.32 12.04 12.86
C ASP A 108 -4.65 12.08 12.10
N PRO A 109 -5.81 12.16 12.78
CA PRO A 109 -7.10 12.11 12.12
C PRO A 109 -7.55 13.43 11.48
N ARG A 110 -6.77 14.51 11.61
CA ARG A 110 -7.10 15.83 11.04
C ARG A 110 -5.91 16.40 10.25
N ASP A 111 -4.76 16.48 10.91
CA ASP A 111 -3.55 17.15 10.42
C ASP A 111 -2.42 16.13 10.23
N GLY A 112 -2.75 15.02 9.55
CA GLY A 112 -1.78 13.99 9.21
C GLY A 112 -0.82 14.43 8.12
N ILE A 113 0.31 13.72 8.07
CA ILE A 113 1.37 13.93 7.10
C ILE A 113 1.60 12.60 6.42
N PHE A 114 1.67 12.61 5.10
CA PHE A 114 2.10 11.46 4.32
C PHE A 114 3.12 11.90 3.28
N GLU A 115 4.34 11.39 3.41
CA GLU A 115 5.41 11.56 2.43
C GLU A 115 5.87 10.18 1.95
N TRP A 116 5.91 10.02 0.63
CA TRP A 116 6.38 8.82 -0.03
C TRP A 116 7.61 9.16 -0.87
N TYR A 117 8.72 8.50 -0.55
CA TYR A 117 9.96 8.53 -1.30
C TYR A 117 10.14 7.19 -2.02
N LEU A 118 10.57 7.24 -3.28
CA LEU A 118 10.73 6.07 -4.13
C LEU A 118 12.06 6.19 -4.89
N ASP A 119 12.96 5.23 -4.68
CA ASP A 119 14.32 5.11 -5.26
C ASP A 119 15.26 6.30 -5.03
N ASN A 120 14.77 7.40 -4.45
CA ASN A 120 15.52 8.59 -4.07
C ASN A 120 14.95 9.17 -2.77
N PHE A 121 15.76 9.14 -1.70
CA PHE A 121 15.34 9.61 -0.36
C PHE A 121 15.60 11.10 -0.09
N ASN A 122 16.11 11.83 -1.08
CA ASN A 122 16.36 13.26 -0.93
C ASN A 122 15.13 14.11 -1.23
N THR A 123 14.25 13.64 -2.12
CA THR A 123 13.04 14.36 -2.54
C THR A 123 11.86 13.40 -2.51
N PRO A 124 10.75 13.74 -1.82
CA PRO A 124 9.58 12.88 -1.83
C PRO A 124 8.97 12.87 -3.24
N TYR A 125 8.58 11.68 -3.69
CA TYR A 125 7.74 11.54 -4.88
C TYR A 125 6.38 12.21 -4.65
N TYR A 126 5.83 12.06 -3.46
CA TYR A 126 4.62 12.72 -3.02
C TYR A 126 4.76 13.20 -1.57
N SER A 127 4.30 14.42 -1.28
CA SER A 127 4.22 14.96 0.07
C SER A 127 2.92 15.74 0.23
N ASN A 128 2.16 15.41 1.26
CA ASN A 128 1.01 16.20 1.69
C ASN A 128 1.04 16.32 3.22
N LEU A 129 1.03 17.57 3.69
CA LEU A 129 1.19 17.91 5.11
C LEU A 129 -0.14 18.17 5.84
N ARG A 130 -1.28 18.01 5.15
CA ARG A 130 -2.63 18.26 5.70
C ARG A 130 -3.63 17.24 5.15
N ILE A 131 -3.39 15.98 5.43
CA ILE A 131 -4.29 14.89 5.07
C ILE A 131 -4.57 14.01 6.29
N PRO A 132 -5.83 13.70 6.62
CA PRO A 132 -6.13 12.70 7.64
C PRO A 132 -5.51 11.35 7.30
N THR A 133 -4.74 10.78 8.24
CA THR A 133 -4.06 9.48 8.10
C THR A 133 -4.50 8.46 9.15
N LEU A 134 -5.30 8.88 10.14
CA LEU A 134 -5.98 8.00 11.09
C LEU A 134 -7.48 8.20 11.03
N TYR A 135 -8.25 7.21 11.47
CA TYR A 135 -9.69 7.38 11.64
C TYR A 135 -10.02 7.92 13.03
N THR A 136 -11.02 8.80 13.10
CA THR A 136 -11.75 9.15 14.31
C THR A 136 -13.05 8.39 14.35
N ARG A 137 -13.29 7.70 15.46
CA ARG A 137 -14.54 6.99 15.71
C ARG A 137 -15.53 7.82 16.53
N PRO A 138 -16.84 7.58 16.38
CA PRO A 138 -17.88 8.15 17.24
C PRO A 138 -17.67 7.85 18.73
N ALA A 139 -18.32 8.62 19.59
CA ALA A 139 -18.31 8.38 21.03
C ALA A 139 -18.79 6.95 21.36
N GLY A 140 -18.15 6.31 22.34
CA GLY A 140 -18.40 4.91 22.71
C GLY A 140 -17.49 3.90 22.01
N TYR A 141 -16.65 4.35 21.06
CA TYR A 141 -15.63 3.54 20.40
C TYR A 141 -14.22 4.03 20.76
N VAL A 142 -13.22 3.14 20.65
CA VAL A 142 -11.80 3.53 20.81
C VAL A 142 -11.41 4.46 19.66
N SER A 143 -10.97 5.67 20.00
CA SER A 143 -10.68 6.76 19.06
C SER A 143 -9.46 7.57 19.54
N PRO A 144 -8.49 7.89 18.66
CA PRO A 144 -8.43 7.51 17.25
C PRO A 144 -8.18 5.99 17.06
N SER A 145 -8.38 5.50 15.83
CA SER A 145 -8.00 4.13 15.46
C SER A 145 -6.50 3.90 15.66
N TYR A 146 -6.08 2.66 15.92
CA TYR A 146 -4.67 2.27 15.78
C TYR A 146 -4.41 1.73 14.37
N THR A 147 -3.14 1.56 14.04
CA THR A 147 -2.74 1.01 12.74
C THR A 147 -1.69 -0.08 12.89
N SER A 148 -1.77 -1.10 12.04
CA SER A 148 -0.80 -2.20 11.95
C SER A 148 -0.24 -2.30 10.54
N LEU A 149 1.08 -2.42 10.44
CA LEU A 149 1.74 -2.65 9.15
C LEU A 149 1.63 -4.12 8.74
N THR A 150 1.13 -4.36 7.53
CA THR A 150 1.09 -5.66 6.88
C THR A 150 1.79 -5.56 5.52
N LEU A 151 2.75 -6.46 5.28
CA LEU A 151 3.27 -6.73 3.94
C LEU A 151 2.46 -7.89 3.36
N THR A 152 1.93 -7.72 2.15
CA THR A 152 0.98 -8.68 1.59
C THR A 152 1.22 -8.90 0.10
N ASN A 153 0.58 -9.90 -0.47
CA ASN A 153 0.45 -10.08 -1.91
C ASN A 153 -1.03 -10.26 -2.21
N TYR A 154 -1.79 -9.25 -1.83
CA TYR A 154 -3.24 -9.25 -1.93
C TYR A 154 -3.64 -8.86 -3.34
N ARG A 155 -4.44 -9.70 -3.99
CA ARG A 155 -4.90 -9.47 -5.36
C ARG A 155 -6.35 -9.88 -5.45
N TRP A 156 -7.24 -8.91 -5.30
CA TRP A 156 -8.67 -9.17 -5.30
C TRP A 156 -9.10 -9.83 -6.61
N HIS A 157 -9.79 -10.96 -6.50
CA HIS A 157 -10.22 -11.79 -7.63
C HIS A 157 -9.13 -12.54 -8.43
N ALA A 158 -7.92 -12.73 -7.90
CA ALA A 158 -6.91 -13.56 -8.54
C ALA A 158 -7.09 -15.07 -8.21
N PRO A 159 -7.44 -15.95 -9.16
CA PRO A 159 -7.33 -17.40 -9.02
C PRO A 159 -5.92 -17.94 -9.31
N TRP A 160 -4.94 -17.09 -9.64
CA TRP A 160 -3.58 -17.50 -9.96
C TRP A 160 -2.59 -17.15 -8.83
N ALA A 161 -1.55 -17.97 -8.71
CA ALA A 161 -0.40 -17.69 -7.86
C ALA A 161 0.45 -16.56 -8.44
N ALA A 162 1.13 -15.82 -7.58
CA ALA A 162 2.14 -14.83 -7.95
C ALA A 162 3.08 -14.63 -6.78
N THR A 163 4.24 -14.05 -7.08
CA THR A 163 5.28 -13.76 -6.10
C THR A 163 5.57 -12.27 -6.06
N ILE A 164 5.79 -11.73 -4.85
CA ILE A 164 6.44 -10.43 -4.62
C ILE A 164 7.58 -10.72 -3.64
N TYR A 165 8.77 -10.18 -3.91
CA TYR A 165 9.85 -10.23 -2.93
C TYR A 165 9.92 -8.94 -2.14
N PHE A 166 10.01 -9.07 -0.83
CA PHE A 166 10.27 -7.99 0.10
C PHE A 166 11.72 -8.08 0.60
N GLY A 167 12.37 -6.92 0.68
CA GLY A 167 13.71 -6.80 1.25
C GLY A 167 13.63 -6.52 2.75
N PRO A 168 14.74 -6.07 3.36
CA PRO A 168 14.74 -5.59 4.73
C PRO A 168 13.61 -4.57 4.97
N LEU A 169 12.93 -4.73 6.10
CA LEU A 169 11.90 -3.81 6.57
C LEU A 169 12.33 -3.25 7.92
N ALA A 170 12.30 -1.93 8.06
CA ALA A 170 12.52 -1.24 9.31
C ALA A 170 11.41 -0.22 9.57
N VAL A 171 10.95 -0.15 10.81
CA VAL A 171 9.96 0.83 11.28
C VAL A 171 10.55 1.54 12.50
N SER A 172 10.62 2.87 12.45
CA SER A 172 11.11 3.69 13.56
C SER A 172 10.46 5.06 13.54
N SER A 173 10.46 5.73 14.70
CA SER A 173 10.10 7.15 14.83
C SER A 173 11.24 8.10 14.43
N THR A 174 12.45 7.59 14.14
CA THR A 174 13.63 8.38 13.79
C THR A 174 14.10 8.08 12.35
N PRO A 175 14.28 9.11 11.49
CA PRO A 175 14.72 8.91 10.11
C PRO A 175 16.07 8.21 9.97
N SER A 176 17.02 8.47 10.88
CA SER A 176 18.34 7.85 10.86
C SER A 176 18.28 6.33 11.05
N SER A 177 17.31 5.82 11.80
CA SER A 177 17.20 4.38 12.08
C SER A 177 16.61 3.57 10.92
N VAL A 178 16.00 4.22 9.93
CA VAL A 178 15.41 3.55 8.75
C VAL A 178 16.24 3.73 7.49
N ARG A 179 17.02 4.82 7.39
CA ARG A 179 17.88 5.09 6.22
C ARG A 179 19.09 4.15 6.10
N HIS A 180 19.43 3.42 7.16
CA HIS A 180 20.54 2.46 7.16
C HIS A 180 20.09 1.00 7.05
N ALA A 181 18.80 0.75 6.81
CA ALA A 181 18.27 -0.60 6.60
C ALA A 181 18.56 -1.14 5.18
N PHE A 182 19.20 -0.33 4.33
CA PHE A 182 19.47 -0.56 2.92
C PHE A 182 20.93 -0.22 2.63
#